data_AF-A0A5E4DCA8-F1
#
_entry.id   AF-A0A5E4DCA8-F1
#
_cell.length_a   1.000
_cell.length_b   1.000
_cell.length_c   1.000
_cell.angle_alpha   90.00
_cell.angle_beta   90.00
_cell.angle_gamma   90.00
#
_symmetry.space_group_name_H-M   'P 1'
#
loop_
_entity.id
_entity.type
_entity.pdbx_description
1 polymer ?
#
loop_
_entity_poly.entity_id
_entity_poly.type
_entity_poly.pdbx_seq_one_letter_code
_entity_poly.pdbx_strand_id
1 'polypeptide(L)'
;MLVSSPVLACNLDLTLRLGLSIANFMLREAVCIQEAQTHGKWPVKWYAPECINYYKFSSKSDVWSFGVLMWEAFSYGQKPYRGMKGSEVTAMLEKGERMGCPQGCPREMYDLMNLCWTYEVEKRPGFVAVELRLRNYYYDVVN
;
A
#
# COMPACT_ATOMS: atom_id res chain seq x y z
N MET A 1 5.30 -4.07 18.18
CA MET A 1 4.19 -4.26 17.23
C MET A 1 3.70 -2.86 16.87
N LEU A 2 4.49 -2.16 16.06
CA LEU A 2 4.26 -0.74 15.77
C LEU A 2 3.14 -0.66 14.72
N VAL A 3 2.09 0.07 15.06
CA VAL A 3 0.99 0.40 14.15
C VAL A 3 1.52 1.48 13.21
N SER A 4 1.74 1.14 11.95
CA SER A 4 2.51 1.93 10.99
C SER A 4 1.58 2.68 10.02
N SER A 5 0.73 3.55 10.55
CA SER A 5 0.20 4.67 9.77
C SER A 5 1.20 5.81 9.88
N PRO A 6 1.92 6.22 8.81
CA PRO A 6 1.47 6.54 7.45
C PRO A 6 2.44 6.05 6.33
N VAL A 7 2.84 4.77 6.38
CA VAL A 7 4.24 4.40 6.14
C VAL A 7 4.67 4.00 4.70
N LEU A 8 3.80 3.73 3.73
CA LEU A 8 4.24 3.11 2.46
C LEU A 8 4.21 3.99 1.19
N ALA A 9 3.59 5.17 1.25
CA ALA A 9 3.30 5.98 0.06
C ALA A 9 4.46 6.76 -0.56
N CYS A 10 5.36 7.28 0.27
CA CYS A 10 6.44 8.15 -0.20
C CYS A 10 7.75 7.38 -0.48
N ASN A 11 7.70 6.04 -0.43
CA ASN A 11 8.87 5.21 -0.13
C ASN A 11 9.42 4.33 -1.25
N LEU A 12 8.98 4.44 -2.53
CA LEU A 12 9.55 3.58 -3.59
C LEU A 12 10.06 4.25 -4.88
N ASP A 13 10.19 5.58 -4.95
CA ASP A 13 10.87 6.21 -6.11
C ASP A 13 12.42 6.16 -6.00
N LEU A 14 12.96 5.68 -4.88
CA LEU A 14 14.41 5.66 -4.59
C LEU A 14 14.98 4.31 -4.15
N THR A 15 14.14 3.32 -3.83
CA THR A 15 14.59 2.01 -3.34
C THR A 15 15.33 1.21 -4.42
N LEU A 16 14.97 1.40 -5.70
CA LEU A 16 15.69 0.79 -6.82
C LEU A 16 17.06 1.42 -7.12
N ARG A 17 17.41 2.57 -6.52
CA ARG A 17 18.68 3.27 -6.82
C ARG A 17 19.78 3.11 -5.78
N LEU A 18 19.50 2.81 -4.51
CA LEU A 18 20.52 3.03 -3.45
C LEU A 18 20.65 1.98 -2.32
N GLY A 19 19.96 0.84 -2.33
CA GLY A 19 20.25 -0.27 -1.39
C GLY A 19 20.22 0.12 0.11
N LEU A 20 19.05 0.46 0.66
CA LEU A 20 18.94 1.06 1.99
C LEU A 20 18.30 0.12 3.05
N SER A 21 18.93 0.08 4.23
CA SER A 21 18.55 -0.62 5.47
C SER A 21 17.25 -0.07 6.11
N ILE A 22 16.59 -0.89 6.95
CA ILE A 22 15.38 -0.61 7.75
C ILE A 22 15.42 0.76 8.46
N ALA A 23 16.61 1.26 8.81
CA ALA A 23 16.79 2.59 9.41
C ALA A 23 16.32 3.76 8.51
N ASN A 24 16.42 3.62 7.19
CA ASN A 24 16.04 4.70 6.24
C ASN A 24 14.52 4.80 6.03
N PHE A 25 13.81 3.70 6.28
CA PHE A 25 12.36 3.66 6.32
C PHE A 25 11.83 4.52 7.49
N MET A 26 12.46 4.39 8.66
CA MET A 26 12.10 5.13 9.89
C MET A 26 12.38 6.64 9.79
N LEU A 27 13.47 7.04 9.12
CA LEU A 27 13.81 8.46 8.95
C LEU A 27 12.81 9.21 8.04
N ARG A 28 12.28 8.55 7.01
CA ARG A 28 11.28 9.13 6.10
C ARG A 28 9.87 9.16 6.69
N GLU A 29 9.53 8.19 7.53
CA GLU A 29 8.30 8.20 8.32
C GLU A 29 8.18 9.48 9.16
N ALA A 30 9.27 9.90 9.80
CA ALA A 30 9.30 11.17 10.55
C ALA A 30 9.06 12.39 9.64
N VAL A 31 9.59 12.39 8.41
CA VAL A 31 9.44 13.52 7.46
C VAL A 31 8.01 13.64 6.93
N CYS A 32 7.37 12.53 6.53
CA CYS A 32 6.00 12.58 6.01
C CYS A 32 4.98 13.00 7.08
N ILE A 33 5.18 12.58 8.33
CA ILE A 33 4.35 13.04 9.46
C ILE A 33 4.52 14.55 9.66
N GLN A 34 5.75 15.05 9.59
CA GLN A 34 6.03 16.49 9.68
C GLN A 34 5.38 17.27 8.54
N GLU A 35 5.43 16.80 7.29
CA GLU A 35 4.79 17.45 6.14
C GLU A 35 3.25 17.41 6.22
N ALA A 36 2.67 16.31 6.69
CA ALA A 36 1.22 16.22 6.90
C ALA A 36 0.74 17.20 7.99
N GLN A 37 1.53 17.35 9.06
CA GLN A 37 1.26 18.31 10.14
C GLN A 37 1.46 19.77 9.71
N THR A 38 2.40 20.05 8.81
CA THR A 38 2.73 21.42 8.37
C THR A 38 1.93 21.90 7.16
N HIS A 39 1.56 21.02 6.24
CA HIS A 39 0.90 21.37 4.97
C HIS A 39 -0.52 20.80 4.81
N GLY A 40 -1.00 19.96 5.73
CA GLY A 40 -2.37 19.42 5.72
C GLY A 40 -2.71 18.51 4.54
N LYS A 41 -1.73 18.11 3.72
CA LYS A 41 -1.93 17.25 2.54
C LYS A 41 -1.60 15.81 2.88
N TRP A 42 -2.63 15.04 3.23
CA TRP A 42 -2.51 13.61 3.48
C TRP A 42 -2.40 12.80 2.18
N PRO A 43 -1.57 11.75 2.12
CA PRO A 43 -1.45 10.86 0.96
C PRO A 43 -2.63 9.88 0.88
N VAL A 44 -3.84 10.42 0.65
CA VAL A 44 -5.13 9.70 0.68
C VAL A 44 -5.13 8.42 -0.18
N LYS A 45 -4.38 8.39 -1.29
CA LYS A 45 -4.37 7.26 -2.25
C LYS A 45 -3.80 5.95 -1.69
N TRP A 46 -3.01 6.01 -0.64
CA TRP A 46 -2.45 4.83 0.02
C TRP A 46 -3.25 4.41 1.25
N TYR A 47 -4.19 5.23 1.68
CA TYR A 47 -4.94 4.97 2.89
C TYR A 47 -6.10 4.02 2.63
N ALA A 48 -6.32 3.16 3.62
CA ALA A 48 -7.49 2.32 3.66
C ALA A 48 -8.75 3.17 3.88
N PRO A 49 -9.93 2.73 3.41
CA PRO A 49 -11.17 3.48 3.55
C PRO A 49 -11.47 3.90 5.00
N GLU A 50 -11.18 3.02 5.97
CA GLU A 50 -11.39 3.30 7.38
C GLU A 50 -10.47 4.41 7.95
N CYS A 51 -9.28 4.57 7.37
CA CYS A 51 -8.35 5.64 7.75
C CYS A 51 -8.84 6.99 7.23
N ILE A 52 -9.41 7.01 6.03
CA ILE A 52 -9.92 8.23 5.39
C ILE A 52 -11.19 8.70 6.10
N ASN A 53 -12.10 7.77 6.41
CA ASN A 53 -13.42 8.10 6.94
C ASN A 53 -13.44 8.29 8.46
N TYR A 54 -12.62 7.52 9.19
CA TYR A 54 -12.69 7.47 10.66
C TYR A 54 -11.35 7.75 11.35
N TYR A 55 -10.28 8.05 10.60
CA TYR A 55 -8.92 8.23 11.14
C TYR A 55 -8.45 7.04 12.00
N LYS A 56 -8.96 5.84 11.70
CA LYS A 56 -8.62 4.60 12.40
C LYS A 56 -7.43 3.94 11.71
N PHE A 57 -6.33 3.83 12.43
CA PHE A 57 -5.10 3.24 11.95
C PHE A 57 -4.81 1.92 12.67
N SER A 58 -4.44 0.90 11.92
CA SER A 58 -4.20 -0.44 12.44
C SER A 58 -3.22 -1.21 11.55
N SER A 59 -2.68 -2.33 12.02
CA SER A 59 -1.85 -3.19 11.15
C SER A 59 -2.59 -3.67 9.90
N LYS A 60 -3.94 -3.69 9.90
CA LYS A 60 -4.75 -4.02 8.71
C LYS A 60 -4.80 -2.85 7.72
N SER A 61 -4.79 -1.60 8.17
CA SER A 61 -4.66 -0.46 7.25
C SER A 61 -3.29 -0.41 6.57
N ASP A 62 -2.27 -0.91 7.26
CA ASP A 62 -0.92 -1.01 6.73
C ASP A 62 -0.85 -2.09 5.63
N VAL A 63 -1.60 -3.19 5.79
CA VAL A 63 -1.78 -4.21 4.73
C VAL A 63 -2.42 -3.62 3.47
N TRP A 64 -3.39 -2.72 3.61
CA TRP A 64 -3.96 -2.01 2.45
C TRP A 64 -2.90 -1.19 1.72
N SER A 65 -2.13 -0.40 2.47
CA SER A 65 -1.03 0.41 1.96
C SER A 65 0.02 -0.45 1.27
N PHE A 66 0.29 -1.65 1.81
CA PHE A 66 1.19 -2.63 1.21
C PHE A 66 0.68 -3.15 -0.14
N GLY A 67 -0.63 -3.38 -0.29
CA GLY A 67 -1.22 -3.73 -1.58
C GLY A 67 -0.99 -2.63 -2.64
N VAL A 68 -1.13 -1.36 -2.25
CA VAL A 68 -0.83 -0.23 -3.15
C VAL A 68 0.66 -0.20 -3.51
N LEU A 69 1.55 -0.42 -2.54
CA LEU A 69 2.99 -0.51 -2.79
C LEU A 69 3.33 -1.63 -3.79
N MET A 70 2.73 -2.81 -3.62
CA MET A 70 2.94 -3.92 -4.54
C MET A 70 2.54 -3.52 -5.96
N TRP A 71 1.38 -2.88 -6.13
CA TRP A 71 0.94 -2.40 -7.43
C TRP A 71 1.93 -1.43 -8.07
N GLU A 72 2.50 -0.49 -7.29
CA GLU A 72 3.52 0.43 -7.77
C GLU A 72 4.81 -0.29 -8.18
N ALA A 73 5.24 -1.28 -7.40
CA ALA A 73 6.42 -2.08 -7.70
C ALA A 73 6.27 -2.82 -9.03
N PHE A 74 5.13 -3.48 -9.26
CA PHE A 74 4.83 -4.16 -10.54
C PHE A 74 4.55 -3.20 -11.69
N SER A 75 4.17 -1.97 -11.40
CA SER A 75 3.97 -0.93 -12.43
C SER A 75 5.22 -0.11 -12.72
N TYR A 76 6.40 -0.53 -12.24
CA TYR A 76 7.68 0.16 -12.39
C TYR A 76 7.65 1.62 -11.87
N GLY A 77 7.01 1.85 -10.72
CA GLY A 77 6.95 3.16 -10.07
C GLY A 77 5.90 4.11 -10.64
N GLN A 78 4.92 3.61 -11.40
CA GLN A 78 3.79 4.43 -11.82
C GLN A 78 2.97 4.92 -10.62
N LYS A 79 2.43 6.14 -10.73
CA LYS A 79 1.59 6.72 -9.69
C LYS A 79 0.24 5.98 -9.58
N PRO A 80 -0.17 5.54 -8.39
CA PRO A 80 -1.46 4.89 -8.20
C PRO A 80 -2.60 5.88 -8.43
N TYR A 81 -3.72 5.38 -8.97
CA TYR A 81 -4.91 6.16 -9.32
C TYR A 81 -4.57 7.43 -10.13
N ARG A 82 -3.86 7.25 -11.25
CA ARG A 82 -3.39 8.35 -12.11
C ARG A 82 -4.56 9.26 -12.54
N GLY A 83 -4.40 10.57 -12.35
CA GLY A 83 -5.41 11.56 -12.72
C GLY A 83 -6.58 11.71 -11.75
N MET A 84 -6.71 10.83 -10.74
CA MET A 84 -7.81 10.89 -9.78
C MET A 84 -7.47 11.74 -8.56
N LYS A 85 -8.46 12.50 -8.07
CA LYS A 85 -8.44 13.19 -6.78
C LYS A 85 -8.77 12.23 -5.64
N GLY A 86 -8.39 12.59 -4.40
CA GLY A 86 -8.66 11.74 -3.23
C GLY A 86 -10.13 11.35 -3.07
N SER A 87 -11.05 12.31 -3.29
CA SER A 87 -12.50 12.06 -3.24
C SER A 87 -12.99 11.08 -4.31
N GLU A 88 -12.42 11.14 -5.52
CA GLU A 88 -12.74 10.22 -6.61
C GLU A 88 -12.24 8.81 -6.32
N VAL A 89 -11.07 8.69 -5.68
CA VAL A 89 -10.53 7.41 -5.22
C VAL A 89 -11.43 6.79 -4.15
N THR A 90 -11.87 7.57 -3.15
CA THR A 90 -12.81 7.06 -2.14
C THR A 90 -14.11 6.55 -2.77
N ALA A 91 -14.71 7.33 -3.68
CA ALA A 91 -15.94 6.94 -4.37
C ALA A 91 -15.77 5.69 -5.25
N MET A 92 -14.61 5.52 -5.90
CA MET A 92 -14.27 4.30 -6.64
C MET A 92 -14.18 3.09 -5.71
N LEU A 93 -13.49 3.24 -4.57
CA LEU A 93 -13.31 2.16 -3.60
C LEU A 93 -14.64 1.71 -2.97
N GLU A 94 -15.55 2.65 -2.69
CA GLU A 94 -16.91 2.39 -2.17
C GLU A 94 -17.78 1.61 -3.17
N LYS A 95 -17.59 1.80 -4.48
CA LYS A 95 -18.25 0.99 -5.52
C LYS A 95 -17.70 -0.43 -5.64
N GLY A 96 -16.64 -0.76 -4.90
CA GLY A 96 -15.93 -2.03 -5.02
C GLY A 96 -14.94 -2.09 -6.19
N GLU A 97 -14.73 -0.97 -6.90
CA GLU A 97 -13.75 -0.89 -7.97
C GLU A 97 -12.33 -0.81 -7.38
N ARG A 98 -11.35 -1.38 -8.08
CA ARG A 98 -9.93 -1.43 -7.68
C ARG A 98 -9.03 -1.08 -8.85
N MET A 99 -7.75 -0.80 -8.57
CA MET A 99 -6.76 -0.59 -9.64
C MET A 99 -6.62 -1.85 -10.49
N GLY A 100 -6.50 -1.68 -11.80
CA GLY A 100 -6.31 -2.80 -12.72
C GLY A 100 -4.96 -3.50 -12.54
N CYS A 101 -4.86 -4.73 -13.04
CA CYS A 101 -3.62 -5.50 -13.01
C CYS A 101 -2.51 -4.80 -13.83
N PRO A 102 -1.32 -4.54 -13.24
CA PRO A 102 -0.20 -3.99 -13.98
C PRO A 102 0.27 -4.90 -15.12
N GLN A 103 0.84 -4.31 -16.16
CA GLN A 103 1.39 -5.09 -17.28
C GLN A 103 2.57 -5.95 -16.81
N GLY A 104 2.52 -7.25 -17.09
CA GLY A 104 3.56 -8.20 -16.66
C GLY A 104 3.44 -8.64 -15.20
N CYS A 105 2.40 -8.21 -14.47
CA CYS A 105 2.13 -8.70 -13.12
C CYS A 105 1.53 -10.12 -13.18
N PRO A 106 2.12 -11.08 -12.45
CA PRO A 106 1.56 -12.42 -12.28
C PRO A 106 0.17 -12.35 -11.62
N ARG A 107 -0.73 -13.26 -12.01
CA ARG A 107 -2.11 -13.24 -11.53
C ARG A 107 -2.18 -13.45 -10.02
N GLU A 108 -1.34 -14.33 -9.48
CA GLU A 108 -1.25 -14.65 -8.05
C GLU A 108 -0.87 -13.42 -7.22
N MET A 109 0.02 -12.57 -7.76
CA MET A 109 0.41 -11.32 -7.12
C MET A 109 -0.72 -10.30 -7.16
N TYR A 110 -1.44 -10.20 -8.27
CA TYR A 110 -2.60 -9.33 -8.37
C TYR A 110 -3.77 -9.80 -7.48
N ASP A 111 -3.98 -11.11 -7.35
CA ASP A 111 -4.97 -11.67 -6.42
C ASP A 111 -4.58 -11.36 -4.97
N LEU A 112 -3.28 -11.40 -4.63
CA LEU A 112 -2.78 -10.97 -3.33
C LEU A 112 -3.00 -9.46 -3.11
N MET A 113 -2.77 -8.60 -4.12
CA MET A 113 -3.10 -7.18 -4.04
C MET A 113 -4.59 -6.95 -3.76
N ASN A 114 -5.48 -7.63 -4.48
CA ASN A 114 -6.92 -7.52 -4.26
C ASN A 114 -7.33 -7.98 -2.86
N LEU A 115 -6.67 -9.02 -2.34
CA LEU A 115 -6.88 -9.48 -0.97
C LEU A 115 -6.47 -8.40 0.05
N CYS A 116 -5.35 -7.71 -0.18
CA CYS A 116 -4.94 -6.56 0.63
C CYS A 116 -5.95 -5.40 0.54
N TRP A 117 -6.60 -5.20 -0.60
CA TRP A 117 -7.64 -4.18 -0.82
C TRP A 117 -9.07 -4.62 -0.46
N THR A 118 -9.19 -5.58 0.46
CA THR A 118 -10.47 -5.95 1.07
C THR A 118 -11.02 -4.78 1.87
N TYR A 119 -12.26 -4.37 1.57
CA TYR A 119 -12.90 -3.20 2.19
C TYR A 119 -13.15 -3.43 3.69
N GLU A 120 -13.72 -4.59 4.03
CA GLU A 120 -13.96 -4.97 5.43
C GLU A 120 -12.65 -5.33 6.13
N VAL A 121 -12.32 -4.57 7.19
CA VAL A 121 -11.07 -4.73 7.97
C VAL A 121 -10.93 -6.14 8.54
N GLU A 122 -12.03 -6.73 9.03
CA GLU A 122 -12.04 -8.07 9.63
C GLU A 122 -11.74 -9.19 8.62
N LYS A 123 -12.18 -9.02 7.37
CA LYS A 123 -11.92 -9.97 6.28
C LYS A 123 -10.55 -9.77 5.64
N ARG A 124 -9.96 -8.58 5.77
CA ARG A 124 -8.63 -8.27 5.23
C ARG A 124 -7.60 -9.17 5.93
N PRO A 125 -6.63 -9.78 5.22
CA PRO A 125 -5.60 -10.61 5.85
C PRO A 125 -4.69 -9.76 6.73
N GLY A 126 -4.01 -10.40 7.69
CA GLY A 126 -2.88 -9.78 8.39
C GLY A 126 -1.57 -10.01 7.66
N PHE A 127 -0.50 -9.29 8.05
CA PHE A 127 0.81 -9.44 7.43
C PHE A 127 1.36 -10.87 7.45
N VAL A 128 1.09 -11.66 8.50
CA VAL A 128 1.53 -13.07 8.56
C VAL A 128 1.00 -13.88 7.37
N ALA A 129 -0.28 -13.69 7.01
CA ALA A 129 -0.88 -14.39 5.89
C ALA A 129 -0.39 -13.84 4.53
N VAL A 130 -0.18 -12.52 4.43
CA VAL A 130 0.34 -11.87 3.22
C VAL A 130 1.78 -12.32 2.95
N GLU A 131 2.63 -12.30 3.97
CA GLU A 131 4.03 -12.71 3.92
C GLU A 131 4.18 -14.18 3.54
N LEU A 132 3.39 -15.06 4.17
CA LEU A 132 3.39 -16.48 3.83
C LEU A 132 3.01 -16.73 2.36
N ARG A 133 1.99 -16.04 1.84
CA ARG A 133 1.58 -16.15 0.43
C ARG A 133 2.68 -15.65 -0.52
N LEU A 134 3.27 -14.51 -0.20
CA LEU A 134 4.35 -13.93 -1.00
C LEU A 134 5.58 -14.86 -1.02
N ARG A 135 5.94 -15.41 0.13
CA ARG A 135 7.07 -16.34 0.30
C ARG A 135 6.86 -17.62 -0.51
N ASN A 136 5.68 -18.23 -0.41
CA ASN A 136 5.38 -19.46 -1.16
C ASN A 136 5.50 -19.23 -2.67
N TYR A 137 4.87 -18.16 -3.17
CA TYR A 137 4.99 -17.80 -4.58
C TYR A 137 6.44 -17.56 -5.02
N TYR A 138 7.25 -16.89 -4.19
CA TYR A 138 8.66 -16.66 -4.49
C TYR A 138 9.43 -17.98 -4.63
N TYR A 139 9.21 -18.96 -3.75
CA TYR A 139 9.87 -20.25 -3.86
C TYR A 139 9.40 -21.08 -5.06
N ASP A 140 8.14 -20.95 -5.47
CA ASP A 140 7.60 -21.67 -6.62
C ASP A 140 8.10 -21.12 -7.97
N VAL A 141 8.48 -19.84 -8.04
CA VAL A 141 8.97 -19.20 -9.27
C VAL A 141 10.49 -19.28 -9.40
N VAL A 142 11.20 -19.32 -8.27
CA VAL A 142 12.67 -19.32 -8.26
C VAL A 142 13.25 -20.73 -8.40
N ASN A 143 12.48 -21.76 -8.05
CA ASN A 143 12.83 -23.16 -8.33
C ASN A 143 12.23 -23.64 -9.65
#